data_AF-A0A4R6QKC0-F1
#
_entry.id   AF-A0A4R6QKC0-F1
#
_cell.length_a   1.000
_cell.length_b   1.000
_cell.length_c   1.000
_cell.angle_alpha   90.00
_cell.angle_beta   90.00
_cell.angle_gamma   90.00
#
_symmetry.space_group_name_H-M   'P 1'
#
loop_
_entity.id
_entity.type
_entity.pdbx_description
1 polymer ?
#
loop_
_entity_poly.entity_id
_entity_poly.type
_entity_poly.pdbx_seq_one_letter_code
_entity_poly.pdbx_strand_id
1 'polypeptide(L)'
;MMFFHRFGRHHHDHGRHHHAHHGFSKGWGGDFVVDRLMAKASRRLDLNPAQQLALRQLLELLQQQREALKGGSARQELADLLSGASFDRAAAQSLWDDRLQTLRDGGPALIAAVADFFDALDADQQQLLRFMIRPRRFGMC
;
A
#
# COMPACT_ATOMS: atom_id res chain seq x y z
N MET A 1 39.37 -4.03 -68.56
CA MET A 1 38.50 -5.21 -68.62
C MET A 1 37.61 -5.25 -67.39
N MET A 2 36.31 -5.47 -67.61
CA MET A 2 35.25 -6.06 -66.76
C MET A 2 35.13 -5.64 -65.26
N PHE A 3 34.04 -5.00 -64.81
CA PHE A 3 32.66 -5.50 -64.57
C PHE A 3 32.47 -6.51 -63.41
N PHE A 4 31.48 -6.18 -62.56
CA PHE A 4 30.58 -7.06 -61.77
C PHE A 4 31.15 -7.79 -60.52
N HIS A 5 30.46 -8.09 -59.39
CA HIS A 5 29.06 -8.10 -58.92
C HIS A 5 29.03 -7.89 -57.37
N ARG A 6 28.17 -7.01 -56.82
CA ARG A 6 26.93 -7.32 -56.04
C ARG A 6 26.96 -8.58 -55.15
N PHE A 7 26.90 -8.40 -53.82
CA PHE A 7 25.98 -9.02 -52.84
C PHE A 7 26.11 -8.16 -51.54
N GLY A 8 25.08 -7.61 -50.89
CA GLY A 8 23.68 -7.97 -50.82
C GLY A 8 23.41 -8.76 -49.53
N ARG A 9 23.41 -8.12 -48.35
CA ARG A 9 22.76 -8.69 -47.15
C ARG A 9 22.13 -7.60 -46.30
N HIS A 10 20.84 -7.40 -46.57
CA HIS A 10 19.88 -6.82 -45.64
C HIS A 10 19.82 -7.71 -44.39
N HIS A 11 20.15 -7.16 -43.23
CA HIS A 11 19.66 -7.70 -41.96
C HIS A 11 18.37 -6.94 -41.62
N HIS A 12 17.25 -7.64 -41.76
CA HIS A 12 15.99 -7.26 -41.14
C HIS A 12 16.17 -7.30 -39.63
N ASP A 13 16.30 -6.13 -39.02
CA ASP A 13 16.10 -5.97 -37.58
C ASP A 13 14.59 -6.13 -37.34
N HIS A 14 14.18 -7.33 -36.93
CA HIS A 14 12.86 -7.54 -36.37
C HIS A 14 12.85 -6.87 -35.01
N GLY A 15 12.30 -5.66 -34.98
CA GLY A 15 11.91 -4.98 -33.76
C GLY A 15 11.10 -5.93 -32.90
N ARG A 16 11.75 -6.47 -31.86
CA ARG A 16 11.04 -7.07 -30.73
C ARG A 16 10.23 -5.94 -30.12
N HIS A 17 8.95 -5.91 -30.42
CA HIS A 17 7.96 -5.27 -29.58
C HIS A 17 7.98 -5.99 -28.23
N HIS A 18 8.90 -5.54 -27.37
CA HIS A 18 8.82 -5.77 -25.95
C HIS A 18 7.52 -5.12 -25.51
N HIS A 19 6.49 -5.94 -25.30
CA HIS A 19 5.35 -5.56 -24.49
C HIS A 19 5.93 -5.07 -23.18
N ALA A 20 5.91 -3.74 -23.02
CA ALA A 20 6.08 -3.08 -21.74
C ALA A 20 4.94 -3.61 -20.87
N HIS A 21 5.20 -4.71 -20.17
CA HIS A 21 4.49 -5.05 -18.96
C HIS A 21 4.64 -3.83 -18.08
N HIS A 22 3.57 -3.03 -18.03
CA HIS A 22 3.45 -1.89 -17.15
C HIS A 22 3.93 -2.33 -15.77
N GLY A 23 5.11 -1.83 -15.39
CA GLY A 23 5.70 -2.05 -14.09
C GLY A 23 4.76 -1.48 -13.05
N PHE A 24 3.94 -2.34 -12.46
CA PHE A 24 3.12 -2.05 -11.29
C PHE A 24 4.02 -2.05 -10.04
N SER A 25 5.11 -1.28 -10.08
CA SER A 25 6.17 -1.29 -9.08
C SER A 25 6.81 0.10 -8.92
N LYS A 26 6.00 1.15 -8.91
CA LYS A 26 6.40 2.44 -8.34
C LYS A 26 5.42 2.74 -7.22
N GLY A 27 5.95 2.84 -6.00
CA GLY A 27 5.18 2.98 -4.77
C GLY A 27 4.04 3.97 -4.95
N TRP A 28 2.82 3.47 -4.78
CA TRP A 28 1.63 4.30 -4.73
C TRP A 28 1.79 5.23 -3.53
N GLY A 29 1.89 6.54 -3.79
CA GLY A 29 1.95 7.55 -2.73
C GLY A 29 0.74 7.42 -1.79
N GLY A 30 0.90 7.84 -0.54
CA GLY A 30 -0.15 7.72 0.49
C GLY A 30 -1.50 8.27 0.00
N ASP A 31 -1.49 9.44 -0.65
CA ASP A 31 -2.71 10.11 -1.11
C ASP A 31 -3.44 9.32 -2.20
N PHE A 32 -2.69 8.72 -3.13
CA PHE A 32 -3.29 7.87 -4.15
C PHE A 32 -4.00 6.65 -3.53
N VAL A 33 -3.43 6.06 -2.48
CA VAL A 33 -4.04 4.92 -1.79
C VAL A 33 -5.31 5.35 -1.07
N VAL A 34 -5.29 6.51 -0.41
CA VAL A 34 -6.46 7.11 0.25
C VAL A 34 -7.58 7.37 -0.76
N ASP A 35 -7.29 8.05 -1.87
CA ASP A 35 -8.27 8.38 -2.91
C ASP A 35 -8.89 7.14 -3.56
N ARG A 36 -8.09 6.10 -3.77
CA ARG A 36 -8.59 4.84 -4.34
C ARG A 36 -9.48 4.09 -3.37
N LEU A 37 -9.16 4.09 -2.08
CA LEU A 37 -9.98 3.49 -1.04
C LEU A 37 -11.28 4.25 -0.86
N MET A 38 -11.23 5.59 -0.84
CA MET A 38 -12.39 6.48 -0.89
C MET A 38 -13.31 6.13 -2.05
N ALA A 39 -12.80 6.18 -3.29
CA ALA A 39 -13.60 5.91 -4.48
C ALA A 39 -14.21 4.50 -4.46
N LYS A 40 -13.48 3.52 -3.92
CA LYS A 40 -13.99 2.15 -3.80
C LYS A 40 -15.06 2.03 -2.72
N ALA A 41 -14.87 2.64 -1.56
CA ALA A 41 -15.82 2.62 -0.46
C ALA A 41 -17.10 3.36 -0.81
N SER A 42 -17.00 4.59 -1.35
CA SER A 42 -18.17 5.37 -1.78
C SER A 42 -18.98 4.63 -2.85
N ARG A 43 -18.34 3.98 -3.83
CA ARG A 43 -19.05 3.19 -4.84
C ARG A 43 -19.68 1.91 -4.31
N ARG A 44 -19.12 1.33 -3.25
CA ARG A 44 -19.58 0.04 -2.69
C ARG A 44 -20.68 0.25 -1.65
N LEU A 45 -20.51 1.23 -0.77
CA LEU A 45 -21.38 1.51 0.36
C LEU A 45 -22.40 2.63 0.07
N ASP A 46 -22.30 3.30 -1.08
CA ASP A 46 -23.14 4.45 -1.44
C ASP A 46 -23.14 5.53 -0.35
N LEU A 47 -21.93 5.98 0.01
CA LEU A 47 -21.72 6.88 1.14
C LEU A 47 -22.24 8.30 0.85
N ASN A 48 -22.99 8.86 1.80
CA ASN A 48 -23.40 10.26 1.76
C ASN A 48 -22.21 11.22 2.10
N PRO A 49 -22.34 12.53 1.90
CA PRO A 49 -21.24 13.47 2.14
C PRO A 49 -20.68 13.47 3.56
N ALA A 50 -21.52 13.27 4.58
CA ALA A 50 -21.08 13.20 5.98
C ALA A 50 -20.27 11.91 6.26
N GLN A 51 -20.71 10.78 5.72
CA GLN A 51 -20.02 9.49 5.84
C GLN A 51 -18.68 9.50 5.08
N GLN A 52 -18.61 10.19 3.94
CA GLN A 52 -17.36 10.37 3.19
C GLN A 52 -16.34 11.19 3.99
N LEU A 53 -16.78 12.22 4.71
CA LEU A 53 -15.93 13.02 5.60
C LEU A 53 -15.35 12.17 6.73
N ALA A 54 -16.19 11.37 7.40
CA ALA A 54 -15.75 10.48 8.47
C ALA A 54 -14.72 9.45 7.96
N LEU A 55 -14.97 8.85 6.80
CA LEU A 55 -14.02 7.90 6.20
C LEU A 55 -12.71 8.60 5.77
N ARG A 56 -12.77 9.84 5.30
CA ARG A 56 -11.58 10.61 4.95
C ARG A 56 -10.71 10.88 6.18
N GLN A 57 -11.31 11.30 7.29
CA GLN A 57 -10.60 11.51 8.56
C GLN A 57 -9.94 10.21 9.04
N LEU A 58 -10.66 9.08 8.96
CA LEU A 58 -10.10 7.76 9.27
C LEU A 58 -8.89 7.43 8.39
N LEU A 59 -8.98 7.66 7.08
CA LEU A 59 -7.88 7.37 6.15
C LEU A 59 -6.67 8.30 6.32
N GLU A 60 -6.90 9.58 6.60
CA GLU A 60 -5.85 10.55 6.92
C GLU A 60 -5.12 10.13 8.20
N LEU A 61 -5.86 9.75 9.25
CA LEU A 61 -5.26 9.26 10.48
C LEU A 61 -4.47 7.97 10.27
N LEU A 62 -5.01 7.01 9.49
CA LEU A 62 -4.29 5.78 9.13
C LEU A 62 -3.00 6.09 8.36
N GLN A 63 -3.02 7.06 7.47
CA GLN A 63 -1.84 7.49 6.72
C GLN A 63 -0.81 8.11 7.67
N GLN A 64 -1.22 9.03 8.54
CA GLN A 64 -0.36 9.64 9.55
C GLN A 64 0.28 8.58 10.46
N GLN A 65 -0.50 7.62 10.95
CA GLN A 65 0.01 6.52 11.77
C GLN A 65 0.98 5.63 10.99
N ARG A 66 0.67 5.32 9.72
CA ARG A 66 1.57 4.53 8.86
C ARG A 66 2.90 5.24 8.62
N GLU A 67 2.87 6.55 8.39
CA GLU A 67 4.09 7.33 8.20
C GLU A 67 4.85 7.50 9.52
N ALA A 68 4.18 7.64 10.67
CA ALA A 68 4.83 7.64 11.98
C ALA A 68 5.49 6.30 12.32
N LEU A 69 4.98 5.18 11.80
CA LEU A 69 5.56 3.84 11.96
C LEU A 69 6.65 3.52 10.92
N LYS A 70 6.60 4.17 9.76
CA LYS A 70 7.70 4.15 8.78
C LYS A 70 8.80 5.08 9.31
N GLY A 71 9.75 4.53 10.05
CA GLY A 71 11.02 5.19 10.31
C GLY A 71 11.87 5.28 9.03
N GLY A 72 13.08 4.73 9.07
CA GLY A 72 13.86 4.49 7.86
C GLY A 72 13.16 3.49 6.92
N SER A 73 13.75 3.22 5.75
CA SER A 73 13.25 2.08 4.98
C SER A 73 13.41 0.83 5.84
N ALA A 74 12.38 -0.02 5.94
CA ALA A 74 12.46 -1.25 6.76
C ALA A 74 13.69 -2.12 6.40
N ARG A 75 14.17 -1.99 5.16
CA ARG A 75 15.40 -2.62 4.66
C ARG A 75 16.67 -1.98 5.22
N GLN A 76 16.69 -0.66 5.41
CA GLN A 76 17.80 0.08 6.02
C GLN A 76 17.93 -0.30 7.49
N GLU A 77 16.83 -0.24 8.24
CA GLU A 77 16.81 -0.57 9.67
C GLU A 77 17.28 -2.02 9.89
N LEU A 78 16.83 -2.96 9.05
CA LEU A 78 17.34 -4.34 9.07
C LEU A 78 18.82 -4.46 8.71
N ALA A 79 19.30 -3.67 7.76
CA ALA A 79 20.72 -3.66 7.40
C ALA A 79 21.58 -3.12 8.56
N ASP A 80 21.11 -2.09 9.27
CA ASP A 80 21.79 -1.51 10.43
C ASP A 80 21.90 -2.54 11.58
N LEU A 81 20.83 -3.30 11.85
CA LEU A 81 20.82 -4.39 12.84
C LEU A 81 21.79 -5.53 12.50
N LEU A 82 22.11 -5.71 11.22
CA LEU A 82 22.99 -6.76 10.69
C LEU A 82 24.39 -6.25 10.32
N SER A 83 24.67 -4.96 10.54
CA SER A 83 25.93 -4.33 10.13
C SER A 83 27.15 -4.80 10.94
N GLY A 84 26.91 -5.32 12.15
CA GLY A 84 27.94 -5.84 13.05
C GLY A 84 28.29 -7.32 12.81
N ALA A 85 29.32 -7.81 13.50
CA ALA A 85 29.71 -9.23 13.50
C ALA A 85 28.61 -10.15 14.09
N SER A 86 27.67 -9.56 14.84
CA SER A 86 26.51 -10.23 15.41
C SER A 86 25.29 -9.33 15.32
N PHE A 87 24.11 -9.93 15.37
CA PHE A 87 22.84 -9.20 15.42
C PHE A 87 22.76 -8.27 16.65
N ASP A 88 22.49 -6.99 16.42
CA ASP A 88 22.33 -6.01 17.49
C ASP A 88 20.93 -6.10 18.13
N ARG A 89 20.85 -6.89 19.21
CA ARG A 89 19.61 -7.07 19.97
C ARG A 89 19.15 -5.80 20.67
N ALA A 90 20.08 -4.95 21.12
CA ALA A 90 19.75 -3.74 21.86
C ALA A 90 19.10 -2.70 20.93
N ALA A 91 19.67 -2.52 19.74
CA ALA A 91 19.06 -1.67 18.71
C ALA A 91 17.70 -2.21 18.25
N ALA A 92 17.57 -3.53 18.08
CA ALA A 92 16.30 -4.15 17.69
C ALA A 92 15.20 -3.92 18.75
N GLN A 93 15.55 -4.04 20.03
CA GLN A 93 14.62 -3.79 21.14
C GLN A 93 14.19 -2.32 21.18
N SER A 94 15.12 -1.38 21.01
CA SER A 94 14.81 0.05 20.95
C SER A 94 13.83 0.37 19.82
N LEU A 95 14.07 -0.13 18.60
CA LEU A 95 13.18 0.08 17.46
C LEU A 95 11.78 -0.50 17.70
N TRP A 96 11.69 -1.61 18.42
CA TRP A 96 10.40 -2.19 18.80
C TRP A 96 9.66 -1.30 19.81
N ASP A 97 10.35 -0.86 20.85
CA ASP A 97 9.77 -0.02 21.90
C ASP A 97 9.31 1.32 21.35
N ASP A 98 10.08 1.94 20.44
CA ASP A 98 9.69 3.17 19.74
C ASP A 98 8.41 2.98 18.92
N ARG A 99 8.32 1.90 18.14
CA ARG A 99 7.10 1.59 17.35
C ARG A 99 5.91 1.30 18.26
N LEU A 100 6.13 0.60 19.38
CA LEU A 100 5.08 0.31 20.35
C LEU A 100 4.58 1.60 21.00
N GLN A 101 5.46 2.54 21.30
CA GLN A 101 5.10 3.84 21.84
C GLN A 101 4.26 4.63 20.84
N THR A 102 4.67 4.72 19.57
CA THR A 102 3.87 5.33 18.49
C THR A 102 2.48 4.72 18.39
N LEU A 103 2.36 3.38 18.46
CA LEU A 103 1.07 2.69 18.44
C LEU A 103 0.22 3.00 19.68
N ARG A 104 0.82 3.11 20.86
CA ARG A 104 0.12 3.46 22.10
C ARG A 104 -0.43 4.87 22.03
N ASP A 105 0.34 5.80 21.48
CA ASP A 105 -0.04 7.21 21.39
C ASP A 105 -1.12 7.44 20.32
N GLY A 106 -1.04 6.73 19.19
CA GLY A 106 -1.99 6.84 18.08
C GLY A 106 -3.22 5.93 18.16
N GLY A 107 -3.14 4.85 18.94
CA GLY A 107 -4.15 3.80 19.02
C GLY A 107 -5.55 4.30 19.41
N PRO A 108 -5.70 5.09 20.49
CA PRO A 108 -7.00 5.59 20.91
C PRO A 108 -7.70 6.44 19.84
N ALA A 109 -6.96 7.32 19.14
CA ALA A 109 -7.50 8.16 18.08
C ALA A 109 -7.98 7.30 16.89
N LEU A 110 -7.25 6.24 16.55
CA LEU A 110 -7.65 5.34 15.47
C LEU A 110 -8.90 4.55 15.82
N ILE A 111 -9.01 4.06 17.05
CA ILE A 111 -10.21 3.36 17.51
C ILE A 111 -11.42 4.30 17.46
N ALA A 112 -11.28 5.54 17.93
CA ALA A 112 -12.34 6.54 17.88
C ALA A 112 -12.78 6.81 16.43
N ALA A 113 -11.85 7.09 15.51
CA ALA A 113 -12.18 7.37 14.11
C ALA A 113 -12.85 6.18 13.40
N VAL A 114 -12.46 4.94 13.73
CA VAL A 114 -13.13 3.74 13.21
C VAL A 114 -14.56 3.63 13.75
N ALA A 115 -14.75 3.90 15.05
CA ALA A 115 -16.07 3.88 15.67
C ALA A 115 -16.98 4.95 15.05
N ASP A 116 -16.51 6.19 14.94
CA ASP A 116 -17.24 7.31 14.35
C ASP A 116 -17.67 7.02 12.90
N PHE A 117 -16.77 6.43 12.09
CA PHE A 117 -17.12 6.01 10.75
C PHE A 117 -18.18 4.91 10.74
N PHE A 118 -18.04 3.87 11.59
CA PHE A 118 -18.96 2.75 11.64
C PHE A 118 -20.36 3.16 12.12
N ASP A 119 -20.43 4.02 13.14
CA ASP A 119 -21.68 4.51 13.72
C ASP A 119 -22.41 5.49 12.79
N ALA A 120 -21.68 6.15 11.88
CA ALA A 120 -22.27 6.99 10.83
C ALA A 120 -22.91 6.18 9.68
N LEU A 121 -22.62 4.88 9.56
CA LEU A 121 -23.22 4.00 8.54
C LEU A 121 -24.61 3.51 8.96
N ASP A 122 -25.50 3.35 7.99
CA ASP A 122 -26.79 2.69 8.23
C ASP A 122 -26.65 1.15 8.35
N ALA A 123 -27.75 0.48 8.69
CA ALA A 123 -27.76 -0.96 8.94
C ALA A 123 -27.34 -1.80 7.71
N ASP A 124 -27.72 -1.38 6.50
CA ASP A 124 -27.40 -2.12 5.26
C ASP A 124 -25.94 -1.90 4.87
N GLN A 125 -25.44 -0.67 5.00
CA GLN A 125 -24.05 -0.31 4.82
C GLN A 125 -23.13 -1.05 5.80
N GLN A 126 -23.51 -1.14 7.08
CA GLN A 126 -22.76 -1.91 8.08
C GLN A 126 -22.72 -3.41 7.76
N GLN A 127 -23.83 -4.00 7.30
CA GLN A 127 -23.86 -5.39 6.86
C GLN A 127 -22.93 -5.64 5.67
N LEU A 128 -22.97 -4.74 4.68
CA LEU A 128 -22.10 -4.83 3.51
C LEU A 128 -20.63 -4.69 3.90
N LEU A 129 -20.29 -3.77 4.81
CA LEU A 129 -18.94 -3.62 5.33
C LEU A 129 -18.44 -4.91 5.99
N ARG A 130 -19.26 -5.55 6.84
CA ARG A 130 -18.93 -6.85 7.47
C ARG A 130 -18.69 -7.93 6.42
N PHE A 131 -19.53 -7.99 5.38
CA PHE A 131 -19.35 -8.93 4.28
C PHE A 131 -18.05 -8.69 3.51
N MET A 132 -17.65 -7.43 3.30
CA MET A 132 -16.42 -7.07 2.60
C MET A 132 -15.15 -7.40 3.37
N ILE A 133 -15.15 -7.20 4.69
CA ILE A 133 -13.98 -7.45 5.56
C ILE A 133 -13.78 -8.94 5.82
N ARG A 134 -14.85 -9.75 5.72
CA ARG A 134 -14.76 -11.19 5.95
C ARG A 134 -13.69 -11.80 5.02
N PRO A 135 -12.64 -12.44 5.56
CA PRO A 135 -11.60 -13.03 4.73
C PRO A 135 -12.20 -14.03 3.77
N ARG A 136 -11.89 -13.90 2.48
CA ARG A 136 -12.22 -14.91 1.49
C ARG A 136 -11.43 -16.16 1.87
N ARG A 137 -12.12 -17.23 2.25
CA ARG A 137 -11.49 -18.54 2.48
C ARG A 137 -10.86 -18.98 1.15
N PHE A 138 -9.58 -18.67 0.96
CA PHE A 138 -8.79 -19.24 -0.10
C PHE A 138 -8.51 -20.70 0.27
N GLY A 139 -9.16 -21.62 -0.44
CA GLY A 139 -8.74 -23.02 -0.61
C GLY A 139 -8.74 -23.94 0.62
N MET A 140 -9.84 -24.67 0.82
CA MET A 140 -9.79 -26.04 1.35
C MET A 140 -10.75 -26.90 0.51
N CYS A 141 -10.21 -27.46 -0.57
CA CYS A 141 -10.61 -28.69 -1.25
C CYS A 141 -9.34 -29.28 -1.87
#